data_AF-A0A9X7GQ86-F1
#
_entry.id   AF-A0A9X7GQ86-F1
#
_cell.length_a   1.000
_cell.length_b   1.000
_cell.length_c   1.000
_cell.angle_alpha   90.00
_cell.angle_beta   90.00
_cell.angle_gamma   90.00
#
_symmetry.space_group_name_H-M   'P 1'
#
loop_
_entity.id
_entity.type
_entity.pdbx_description
1 polymer ?
#
loop_
_entity_poly.entity_id
_entity_poly.type
_entity_poly.pdbx_seq_one_letter_code
_entity_poly.pdbx_strand_id
1 'polypeptide(L)'
;MKKKSLLGGTLSCLCVGTFFCTYHPTKTWAAENWDPIRNNSMNSYFYAVSPTAQDMNSPAMLTLDSFKPDFIHDRIGAEKWAEAYYKKWNNSLPSEQIKAIEELKNPDSEDYHINDTLKFTNGDVNNRPVDAEFSEKTERYKRDIAAIDKALSNKAGKTSNKMYVYKDMDVFDLNEMLTEQLIDPTHPNKIDMEKLKVFKNNFTYGISSDYFIVNLSEREGGNDGHLKWRIELPAGTNTGHLDGDRLVLQRNTGLEINNVTVINQKGKEYIRIQAKLVIKDKIDERIQTKQLDLNKSWNAALGLPDGTEFIKFEVNDRYASNVVEGAGSIIHEMTSNVPNNVVKKVIDFMLAKNGKFIFTDNYLRNIPEVYAPRTPTSDVLERFQAIKGIYNEQNRTLIMKGPSHSIDGGYGMHAGTLTHEFGHALDYYIGHIIGLSENSGVSDMAPFKELFNKEGNNLTEYGKTNEQEFFADTFMMMHSSNYEERAEAQEKAPETVKFIGGLIKEINASSPSILAKK
;
A
#
# COMPACT_ATOMS: atom_id res chain seq x y z
N MET A 1 38.59 23.83 -48.45
CA MET A 1 38.39 22.80 -49.49
C MET A 1 39.35 21.64 -49.26
N LYS A 2 38.82 20.41 -49.38
CA LYS A 2 39.47 19.10 -49.60
C LYS A 2 40.24 18.42 -48.44
N LYS A 3 39.59 17.34 -47.98
CA LYS A 3 40.09 16.18 -47.22
C LYS A 3 41.28 15.49 -47.92
N LYS A 4 42.13 14.84 -47.12
CA LYS A 4 42.53 13.43 -47.32
C LYS A 4 43.03 12.80 -46.01
N SER A 5 42.62 11.55 -45.85
CA SER A 5 42.80 10.59 -44.76
C SER A 5 44.19 9.95 -44.72
N LEU A 6 44.61 9.47 -43.54
CA LEU A 6 45.36 8.21 -43.42
C LEU A 6 45.05 7.49 -42.09
N LEU A 7 44.90 6.17 -42.19
CA LEU A 7 44.61 5.20 -41.15
C LEU A 7 45.81 4.87 -40.25
N GLY A 8 45.51 4.44 -39.02
CA GLY A 8 46.31 3.59 -38.13
C GLY A 8 45.70 3.69 -36.73
N GLY A 9 45.06 2.69 -36.11
CA GLY A 9 45.24 1.26 -36.18
C GLY A 9 45.85 0.79 -34.84
N THR A 10 45.01 0.40 -33.89
CA THR A 10 45.23 -0.72 -32.94
C THR A 10 44.05 -0.85 -31.97
N LEU A 11 43.30 -1.92 -32.17
CA LEU A 11 42.19 -2.39 -31.35
C LEU A 11 42.77 -3.49 -30.44
N SER A 12 42.64 -3.36 -29.11
CA SER A 12 42.98 -4.44 -28.18
C SER A 12 41.72 -5.15 -27.74
N CYS A 13 41.67 -6.45 -28.04
CA CYS A 13 40.63 -7.40 -27.73
C CYS A 13 40.47 -7.61 -26.21
N LEU A 14 39.23 -7.66 -25.75
CA LEU A 14 38.87 -8.36 -24.51
C LEU A 14 37.59 -9.15 -24.78
N CYS A 15 37.77 -10.46 -24.86
CA CYS A 15 36.71 -11.45 -25.07
C CYS A 15 35.91 -11.62 -23.79
N VAL A 16 34.59 -11.41 -23.84
CA VAL A 16 33.63 -11.98 -22.89
C VAL A 16 32.60 -12.72 -23.72
N GLY A 17 32.59 -14.05 -23.62
CA GLY A 17 31.64 -14.91 -24.29
C GLY A 17 30.29 -14.87 -23.58
N THR A 18 29.24 -14.49 -24.30
CA THR A 18 27.84 -14.71 -23.92
C THR A 18 27.28 -15.85 -24.76
N PHE A 19 26.95 -16.96 -24.11
CA PHE A 19 26.14 -18.02 -24.68
C PHE A 19 24.69 -17.55 -24.79
N PHE A 20 24.20 -17.41 -26.04
CA PHE A 20 22.77 -17.31 -26.33
C PHE A 20 22.23 -18.72 -26.59
N CYS A 21 21.33 -19.21 -25.73
CA CYS A 21 20.47 -20.34 -26.06
C CYS A 21 19.18 -19.80 -26.68
N THR A 22 19.07 -19.87 -28.00
CA THR A 22 17.81 -19.72 -28.74
C THR A 22 17.12 -21.08 -28.80
N TYR A 23 15.91 -21.16 -28.21
CA TYR A 23 15.05 -22.34 -28.32
C TYR A 23 14.22 -22.24 -29.61
N HIS A 24 14.44 -23.16 -30.55
CA HIS A 24 13.62 -23.35 -31.74
C HIS A 24 12.56 -24.44 -31.48
N PRO A 25 11.28 -24.22 -31.83
CA PRO A 25 10.27 -25.27 -31.79
C PRO A 25 10.35 -26.15 -33.04
N THR A 26 10.32 -27.47 -32.83
CA THR A 26 10.20 -28.46 -33.89
C THR A 26 8.77 -28.49 -34.45
N LYS A 27 8.64 -28.14 -35.73
CA LYS A 27 7.53 -28.55 -36.59
C LYS A 27 7.85 -29.93 -37.18
N THR A 28 6.88 -30.84 -37.16
CA THR A 28 6.75 -31.88 -38.19
C THR A 28 5.33 -31.91 -38.70
N TRP A 29 5.23 -31.84 -40.02
CA TRP A 29 4.04 -31.96 -40.86
C TRP A 29 3.46 -33.38 -40.86
N ALA A 30 2.14 -33.48 -40.96
CA ALA A 30 1.47 -34.25 -42.01
C ALA A 30 0.06 -33.68 -42.18
N ALA A 31 -0.17 -33.04 -43.32
CA ALA A 31 -1.48 -32.69 -43.83
C ALA A 31 -2.05 -33.91 -44.57
N GLU A 32 -3.38 -34.08 -44.56
CA GLU A 32 -4.13 -34.08 -45.83
C GLU A 32 -5.64 -33.97 -45.59
N ASN A 33 -6.24 -33.20 -46.50
CA ASN A 33 -7.62 -32.74 -46.54
C ASN A 33 -8.63 -33.89 -46.71
N TRP A 34 -9.88 -33.67 -46.30
CA TRP A 34 -11.06 -33.86 -47.14
C TRP A 34 -12.28 -33.18 -46.47
N ASP A 35 -12.99 -32.39 -47.26
CA ASP A 35 -14.16 -31.60 -46.88
C ASP A 35 -15.39 -32.16 -47.68
N PRO A 36 -16.61 -31.62 -47.56
CA PRO A 36 -17.74 -32.18 -46.81
C PRO A 36 -18.85 -32.76 -47.71
N ILE A 37 -19.72 -33.62 -47.17
CA ILE A 37 -20.99 -34.00 -47.82
C ILE A 37 -22.18 -33.95 -46.83
N ARG A 38 -23.12 -33.07 -47.15
CA ARG A 38 -24.53 -33.07 -46.70
C ARG A 38 -25.24 -34.36 -47.15
N ASN A 39 -26.05 -34.97 -46.30
CA ASN A 39 -27.44 -35.29 -46.68
C ASN A 39 -28.34 -35.75 -45.51
N ASN A 40 -29.59 -35.33 -45.65
CA ASN A 40 -30.78 -35.61 -44.84
C ASN A 40 -31.20 -37.09 -44.83
N SER A 41 -31.83 -37.54 -43.74
CA SER A 41 -33.18 -38.17 -43.69
C SER A 41 -33.39 -38.79 -42.30
N MET A 42 -34.38 -38.30 -41.53
CA MET A 42 -35.70 -38.92 -41.33
C MET A 42 -35.65 -40.41 -40.95
N ASN A 43 -35.93 -40.70 -39.67
CA ASN A 43 -37.14 -41.46 -39.30
C ASN A 43 -37.42 -41.40 -37.80
N SER A 44 -38.50 -40.68 -37.49
CA SER A 44 -39.35 -40.86 -36.32
C SER A 44 -40.09 -42.19 -36.39
N TYR A 45 -40.25 -42.92 -35.28
CA TYR A 45 -41.55 -43.50 -34.90
C TYR A 45 -41.61 -43.77 -33.39
N PHE A 46 -42.65 -43.20 -32.79
CA PHE A 46 -43.14 -43.39 -31.43
C PHE A 46 -43.48 -44.85 -31.12
N TYR A 47 -43.27 -45.27 -29.86
CA TYR A 47 -44.32 -45.89 -29.06
C TYR A 47 -44.12 -45.51 -27.58
N ALA A 48 -45.15 -44.89 -27.02
CA ALA A 48 -45.28 -44.55 -25.62
C ALA A 48 -45.76 -45.77 -24.83
N VAL A 49 -45.12 -46.04 -23.68
CA VAL A 49 -45.79 -46.60 -22.48
C VAL A 49 -45.04 -46.13 -21.23
N SER A 50 -45.67 -45.25 -20.46
CA SER A 50 -45.61 -45.25 -18.98
C SER A 50 -46.99 -45.75 -18.52
N PRO A 51 -47.17 -46.43 -17.38
CA PRO A 51 -46.60 -46.05 -16.08
C PRO A 51 -46.23 -47.22 -15.15
N THR A 52 -45.48 -46.95 -14.08
CA THR A 52 -45.94 -47.12 -12.68
C THR A 52 -44.79 -46.87 -11.69
N ALA A 53 -45.13 -46.13 -10.65
CA ALA A 53 -44.29 -45.82 -9.51
C ALA A 53 -44.08 -47.05 -8.63
N GLN A 54 -42.86 -47.24 -8.11
CA GLN A 54 -42.62 -47.74 -6.74
C GLN A 54 -41.13 -47.62 -6.38
N ASP A 55 -40.90 -47.14 -5.15
CA ASP A 55 -39.69 -47.22 -4.33
C ASP A 55 -38.44 -46.43 -4.74
N MET A 56 -38.47 -45.11 -4.48
CA MET A 56 -37.29 -44.37 -4.07
C MET A 56 -37.30 -44.16 -2.56
N ASN A 57 -36.74 -45.14 -1.82
CA ASN A 57 -36.33 -44.96 -0.43
C ASN A 57 -34.88 -45.40 -0.28
N SER A 58 -33.97 -44.45 -0.47
CA SER A 58 -32.71 -44.32 0.26
C SER A 58 -32.08 -42.98 -0.11
N PRO A 59 -32.00 -41.99 0.79
CA PRO A 59 -31.14 -40.85 0.55
C PRO A 59 -29.72 -41.40 0.57
N ALA A 60 -29.02 -41.30 -0.57
CA ALA A 60 -27.59 -41.45 -0.58
C ALA A 60 -27.03 -40.52 0.50
N MET A 61 -26.49 -41.09 1.58
CA MET A 61 -25.60 -40.35 2.47
C MET A 61 -24.54 -39.73 1.57
N LEU A 62 -24.60 -38.42 1.39
CA LEU A 62 -23.46 -37.65 0.94
C LEU A 62 -22.35 -37.94 1.95
N THR A 63 -21.47 -38.86 1.60
CA THR A 63 -20.23 -39.09 2.33
C THR A 63 -19.54 -37.74 2.45
N LEU A 64 -19.26 -37.33 3.68
CA LEU A 64 -18.60 -36.07 4.08
C LEU A 64 -17.19 -35.88 3.47
N ASP A 65 -16.77 -36.77 2.56
CA ASP A 65 -15.40 -37.00 2.10
C ASP A 65 -15.06 -36.43 0.71
N SER A 66 -15.98 -35.74 0.02
CA SER A 66 -15.60 -35.02 -1.20
C SER A 66 -15.02 -33.64 -0.88
N PHE A 67 -13.93 -33.59 -0.12
CA PHE A 67 -13.20 -32.34 0.09
C PHE A 67 -12.72 -31.79 -1.25
N LYS A 68 -13.15 -30.57 -1.59
CA LYS A 68 -12.70 -29.85 -2.79
C LYS A 68 -11.68 -28.78 -2.36
N PRO A 69 -10.38 -28.92 -2.72
CA PRO A 69 -9.35 -27.96 -2.33
C PRO A 69 -9.54 -26.58 -2.97
N ASP A 70 -10.29 -26.51 -4.07
CA ASP A 70 -10.56 -25.27 -4.79
C ASP A 70 -11.90 -25.36 -5.52
N PHE A 71 -12.85 -24.48 -5.18
CA PHE A 71 -14.14 -24.43 -5.86
C PHE A 71 -14.06 -23.70 -7.21
N ILE A 72 -13.07 -22.84 -7.41
CA ILE A 72 -12.87 -22.00 -8.60
C ILE A 72 -14.15 -21.26 -8.97
N HIS A 73 -15.02 -21.78 -9.85
CA HIS A 73 -16.28 -21.13 -10.25
C HIS A 73 -17.55 -21.87 -9.78
N ASP A 74 -17.40 -22.94 -9.01
CA ASP A 74 -18.50 -23.78 -8.50
C ASP A 74 -19.12 -23.20 -7.22
N ARG A 75 -19.87 -22.11 -7.39
CA ARG A 75 -20.55 -21.42 -6.29
C ARG A 75 -21.53 -22.33 -5.55
N ILE A 76 -22.39 -23.05 -6.27
CA ILE A 76 -23.42 -23.90 -5.66
C ILE A 76 -22.78 -25.03 -4.85
N GLY A 77 -21.71 -25.65 -5.36
CA GLY A 77 -20.94 -26.63 -4.61
C GLY A 77 -20.29 -26.03 -3.36
N ALA A 78 -19.76 -24.81 -3.47
CA ALA A 78 -19.14 -24.09 -2.36
C ALA A 78 -20.14 -23.76 -1.24
N GLU A 79 -21.34 -23.26 -1.59
CA GLU A 79 -22.42 -22.96 -0.66
C GLU A 79 -22.84 -24.23 0.12
N LYS A 80 -23.13 -25.32 -0.60
CA LYS A 80 -23.51 -26.61 0.02
C LYS A 80 -22.42 -27.16 0.94
N TRP A 81 -21.16 -27.05 0.52
CA TRP A 81 -20.05 -27.47 1.36
C TRP A 81 -19.94 -26.63 2.62
N ALA A 82 -20.04 -25.30 2.51
CA ALA A 82 -19.93 -24.39 3.64
C ALA A 82 -21.03 -24.66 4.69
N GLU A 83 -22.29 -24.77 4.25
CA GLU A 83 -23.42 -25.08 5.12
C GLU A 83 -23.23 -26.41 5.88
N ALA A 84 -22.77 -27.45 5.18
CA ALA A 84 -22.52 -28.75 5.80
C ALA A 84 -21.33 -28.71 6.77
N TYR A 85 -20.23 -28.07 6.36
CA TYR A 85 -18.97 -28.02 7.12
C TYR A 85 -19.11 -27.20 8.41
N TYR A 86 -19.70 -26.01 8.33
CA TYR A 86 -19.83 -25.08 9.46
C TYR A 86 -21.08 -25.30 10.31
N LYS A 87 -21.91 -26.31 10.03
CA LYS A 87 -23.10 -26.64 10.83
C LYS A 87 -22.79 -26.76 12.33
N LYS A 88 -21.69 -27.43 12.69
CA LYS A 88 -21.26 -27.58 14.09
C LYS A 88 -20.79 -26.25 14.68
N TRP A 89 -20.07 -25.45 13.90
CA TRP A 89 -19.61 -24.13 14.32
C TRP A 89 -20.80 -23.21 14.60
N ASN A 90 -21.72 -23.05 13.64
CA ASN A 90 -22.94 -22.25 13.76
C ASN A 90 -23.77 -22.63 15.00
N ASN A 91 -23.97 -23.93 15.25
CA ASN A 91 -24.73 -24.42 16.39
C ASN A 91 -24.02 -24.27 17.75
N SER A 92 -22.74 -23.92 17.75
CA SER A 92 -21.93 -23.79 18.97
C SER A 92 -21.71 -22.36 19.44
N LEU A 93 -22.10 -21.36 18.63
CA LEU A 93 -21.90 -19.96 18.97
C LEU A 93 -22.96 -19.48 19.98
N PRO A 94 -22.55 -18.85 21.09
CA PRO A 94 -23.47 -18.13 21.97
C PRO A 94 -24.13 -16.94 21.26
N SER A 95 -25.26 -16.48 21.79
CA SER A 95 -26.04 -15.37 21.22
C SER A 95 -25.24 -14.07 21.04
N GLU A 96 -24.30 -13.78 21.94
CA GLU A 96 -23.42 -12.60 21.83
C GLU A 96 -22.51 -12.67 20.59
N GLN A 97 -21.93 -13.85 20.32
CA GLN A 97 -21.08 -14.07 19.15
C GLN A 97 -21.87 -14.01 17.85
N ILE A 98 -23.09 -14.59 17.85
CA ILE A 98 -23.98 -14.53 16.69
C ILE A 98 -24.32 -13.08 16.35
N LYS A 99 -24.68 -12.27 17.34
CA LYS A 99 -24.98 -10.84 17.14
C LYS A 99 -23.78 -10.09 16.56
N ALA A 100 -22.58 -10.28 17.11
CA ALA A 100 -21.38 -9.60 16.62
C ALA A 100 -20.99 -10.04 15.19
N ILE A 101 -21.20 -11.32 14.84
CA ILE A 101 -20.98 -11.82 13.46
C ILE A 101 -22.02 -11.25 12.49
N GLU A 102 -23.29 -11.16 12.89
CA GLU A 102 -24.32 -10.55 12.05
C GLU A 102 -24.06 -9.05 11.86
N GLU A 103 -23.62 -8.32 12.89
CA GLU A 103 -23.21 -6.92 12.79
C GLU A 103 -22.00 -6.72 11.85
N LEU A 104 -21.01 -7.63 11.91
CA LEU A 104 -19.88 -7.61 10.97
C LEU A 104 -20.34 -7.82 9.52
N LYS A 105 -21.35 -8.66 9.32
CA LYS A 105 -21.87 -9.04 8.00
C LYS A 105 -22.81 -7.99 7.41
N ASN A 106 -23.69 -7.44 8.24
CA ASN A 106 -24.72 -6.47 7.93
C ASN A 106 -24.76 -5.44 9.07
N PRO A 107 -23.98 -4.35 8.97
CA PRO A 107 -23.97 -3.29 9.96
C PRO A 107 -25.38 -2.73 10.23
N ASP A 108 -25.75 -2.59 11.50
CA ASP A 108 -27.07 -2.13 11.93
C ASP A 108 -27.30 -0.63 11.65
N SER A 109 -26.21 0.14 11.49
CA SER A 109 -26.26 1.56 11.12
C SER A 109 -25.05 1.99 10.31
N GLU A 110 -25.20 3.07 9.53
CA GLU A 110 -24.12 3.73 8.78
C GLU A 110 -22.98 4.23 9.69
N ASP A 111 -23.26 4.41 10.99
CA ASP A 111 -22.30 4.93 11.98
C ASP A 111 -21.53 3.83 12.72
N TYR A 112 -21.83 2.54 12.49
CA TYR A 112 -21.23 1.43 13.22
C TYR A 112 -20.73 0.31 12.32
N HIS A 113 -19.55 0.50 11.74
CA HIS A 113 -18.92 -0.48 10.85
C HIS A 113 -17.63 -1.06 11.46
N ILE A 114 -17.66 -2.33 11.89
CA ILE A 114 -16.52 -2.97 12.60
C ILE A 114 -15.27 -3.00 11.71
N ASN A 115 -15.39 -3.51 10.48
CA ASN A 115 -14.24 -3.62 9.57
C ASN A 115 -13.70 -2.27 9.12
N ASP A 116 -14.58 -1.33 8.78
CA ASP A 116 -14.15 0.01 8.39
C ASP A 116 -13.47 0.73 9.54
N THR A 117 -13.99 0.56 10.77
CA THR A 117 -13.35 1.09 11.97
C THR A 117 -12.01 0.42 12.23
N LEU A 118 -11.88 -0.90 12.07
CA LEU A 118 -10.59 -1.59 12.22
C LEU A 118 -9.57 -1.11 11.18
N LYS A 119 -9.97 -0.97 9.92
CA LYS A 119 -9.10 -0.41 8.86
C LYS A 119 -8.73 1.04 9.20
N PHE A 120 -9.71 1.85 9.57
CA PHE A 120 -9.53 3.25 9.91
C PHE A 120 -8.70 3.47 11.17
N THR A 121 -8.80 2.62 12.18
CA THR A 121 -8.08 2.77 13.46
C THR A 121 -6.82 1.92 13.54
N ASN A 122 -6.46 1.32 12.43
CA ASN A 122 -5.25 0.53 12.32
C ASN A 122 -5.23 -0.72 13.21
N GLY A 123 -6.41 -1.30 13.42
CA GLY A 123 -6.64 -2.45 14.29
C GLY A 123 -6.84 -2.10 15.78
N ASP A 124 -6.59 -0.86 16.20
CA ASP A 124 -6.78 -0.41 17.59
C ASP A 124 -7.87 0.67 17.68
N VAL A 125 -9.07 0.24 18.05
CA VAL A 125 -10.26 1.10 18.21
C VAL A 125 -10.11 2.18 19.28
N ASN A 126 -9.05 2.17 20.09
CA ASN A 126 -8.74 3.30 20.98
C ASN A 126 -8.25 4.54 20.20
N ASN A 127 -7.82 4.37 18.95
CA ASN A 127 -7.40 5.45 18.06
C ASN A 127 -8.59 6.15 17.36
N ARG A 128 -9.83 5.82 17.73
CA ARG A 128 -11.02 6.54 17.21
C ARG A 128 -10.97 8.02 17.60
N PRO A 129 -11.65 8.88 16.83
CA PRO A 129 -11.79 10.28 17.20
C PRO A 129 -12.48 10.42 18.56
N VAL A 130 -11.98 11.30 19.42
CA VAL A 130 -12.62 11.62 20.70
C VAL A 130 -13.85 12.50 20.43
N ASP A 131 -15.02 11.92 20.62
CA ASP A 131 -16.34 12.54 20.51
C ASP A 131 -17.19 12.29 21.78
N ALA A 132 -18.43 12.81 21.81
CA ALA A 132 -19.33 12.67 22.95
C ALA A 132 -19.68 11.20 23.28
N GLU A 133 -19.63 10.32 22.28
CA GLU A 133 -19.99 8.89 22.38
C GLU A 133 -18.73 7.99 22.45
N PHE A 134 -17.54 8.59 22.52
CA PHE A 134 -16.26 7.89 22.36
C PHE A 134 -16.16 6.70 23.30
N SER A 135 -16.44 6.90 24.58
CA SER A 135 -16.34 5.84 25.58
C SER A 135 -17.34 4.72 25.31
N GLU A 136 -18.61 5.04 25.00
CA GLU A 136 -19.65 4.03 24.80
C GLU A 136 -19.42 3.22 23.52
N LYS A 137 -19.21 3.91 22.39
CA LYS A 137 -18.96 3.27 21.09
C LYS A 137 -17.67 2.47 21.10
N THR A 138 -16.59 2.98 21.68
CA THR A 138 -15.31 2.25 21.75
C THR A 138 -15.43 0.98 22.59
N GLU A 139 -16.15 1.02 23.71
CA GLU A 139 -16.40 -0.19 24.51
C GLU A 139 -17.35 -1.17 23.80
N ARG A 140 -18.31 -0.69 22.99
CA ARG A 140 -19.11 -1.56 22.11
C ARG A 140 -18.22 -2.28 21.09
N TYR A 141 -17.37 -1.54 20.36
CA TYR A 141 -16.41 -2.14 19.42
C TYR A 141 -15.53 -3.19 20.08
N LYS A 142 -14.95 -2.89 21.25
CA LYS A 142 -14.11 -3.85 21.97
C LYS A 142 -14.86 -5.14 22.31
N ARG A 143 -16.11 -5.05 22.77
CA ARG A 143 -16.94 -6.22 23.07
C ARG A 143 -17.22 -7.04 21.82
N ASP A 144 -17.65 -6.41 20.74
CA ASP A 144 -18.02 -7.10 19.51
C ASP A 144 -16.79 -7.74 18.83
N ILE A 145 -15.66 -7.02 18.78
CA ILE A 145 -14.37 -7.55 18.31
C ILE A 145 -13.94 -8.77 19.14
N ALA A 146 -14.02 -8.69 20.47
CA ALA A 146 -13.66 -9.83 21.34
C ALA A 146 -14.61 -11.03 21.13
N ALA A 147 -15.90 -10.78 20.89
CA ALA A 147 -16.88 -11.81 20.59
C ALA A 147 -16.58 -12.50 19.25
N ILE A 148 -16.27 -11.72 18.20
CA ILE A 148 -15.88 -12.24 16.88
C ILE A 148 -14.56 -13.02 16.99
N ASP A 149 -13.52 -12.47 17.62
CA ASP A 149 -12.22 -13.13 17.81
C ASP A 149 -12.39 -14.49 18.52
N LYS A 150 -13.28 -14.57 19.51
CA LYS A 150 -13.63 -15.81 20.21
C LYS A 150 -14.44 -16.78 19.33
N ALA A 151 -15.37 -16.28 18.52
CA ALA A 151 -16.14 -17.11 17.58
C ALA A 151 -15.23 -17.77 16.54
N LEU A 152 -14.30 -17.01 15.97
CA LEU A 152 -13.34 -17.49 14.99
C LEU A 152 -12.28 -18.43 15.59
N SER A 153 -11.99 -18.31 16.88
CA SER A 153 -11.08 -19.23 17.59
C SER A 153 -11.70 -20.61 17.89
N ASN A 154 -12.97 -20.82 17.55
CA ASN A 154 -13.66 -22.09 17.78
C ASN A 154 -13.09 -23.20 16.87
N LYS A 155 -12.69 -24.33 17.49
CA LYS A 155 -12.10 -25.47 16.78
C LYS A 155 -12.99 -26.04 15.68
N ALA A 156 -14.32 -25.90 15.79
CA ALA A 156 -15.26 -26.37 14.77
C ALA A 156 -15.21 -25.53 13.47
N GLY A 157 -14.66 -24.32 13.53
CA GLY A 157 -14.47 -23.45 12.37
C GLY A 157 -13.09 -23.59 11.72
N LYS A 158 -12.20 -24.45 12.25
CA LYS A 158 -10.86 -24.63 11.66
C LYS A 158 -10.92 -25.41 10.36
N THR A 159 -10.30 -24.90 9.30
CA THR A 159 -10.17 -25.63 8.03
C THR A 159 -9.46 -26.97 8.24
N SER A 160 -9.99 -28.03 7.65
CA SER A 160 -9.43 -29.39 7.78
C SER A 160 -8.23 -29.62 6.85
N ASN A 161 -8.21 -28.92 5.73
CA ASN A 161 -7.27 -29.10 4.65
C ASN A 161 -6.85 -27.74 4.09
N LYS A 162 -5.76 -27.74 3.32
CA LYS A 162 -5.36 -26.58 2.53
C LYS A 162 -6.43 -26.28 1.50
N MET A 163 -6.83 -25.01 1.37
CA MET A 163 -7.83 -24.60 0.39
C MET A 163 -7.56 -23.21 -0.19
N TYR A 164 -8.21 -22.87 -1.30
CA TYR A 164 -8.19 -21.53 -1.87
C TYR A 164 -9.50 -20.79 -1.60
N VAL A 165 -9.36 -19.49 -1.34
CA VAL A 165 -10.46 -18.53 -1.23
C VAL A 165 -10.18 -17.31 -2.09
N TYR A 166 -11.22 -16.54 -2.36
CA TYR A 166 -11.24 -15.50 -3.36
C TYR A 166 -11.77 -14.20 -2.82
N LYS A 167 -11.22 -13.08 -3.27
CA LYS A 167 -11.76 -11.76 -2.97
C LYS A 167 -11.58 -10.82 -4.15
N ASP A 168 -12.65 -10.14 -4.50
CA ASP A 168 -12.59 -9.01 -5.42
C ASP A 168 -12.36 -7.75 -4.60
N MET A 169 -11.50 -6.87 -5.10
CA MET A 169 -11.08 -5.66 -4.42
C MET A 169 -10.86 -4.53 -5.43
N ASP A 170 -11.27 -3.32 -5.06
CA ASP A 170 -10.92 -2.12 -5.81
C ASP A 170 -9.43 -1.80 -5.61
N VAL A 171 -8.79 -1.22 -6.63
CA VAL A 171 -7.39 -0.79 -6.51
C VAL A 171 -7.28 0.29 -5.41
N PHE A 172 -8.29 1.14 -5.29
CA PHE A 172 -8.37 2.19 -4.28
C PHE A 172 -8.33 1.63 -2.86
N ASP A 173 -8.99 0.49 -2.61
CA ASP A 173 -9.02 -0.12 -1.28
C ASP A 173 -7.67 -0.68 -0.84
N LEU A 174 -6.78 -0.98 -1.78
CA LEU A 174 -5.44 -1.48 -1.50
C LEU A 174 -4.47 -0.35 -1.12
N ASN A 175 -4.53 0.77 -1.84
CA ASN A 175 -3.49 1.81 -1.73
C ASN A 175 -3.94 3.21 -2.23
N GLU A 176 -5.23 3.48 -2.35
CA GLU A 176 -5.83 4.71 -2.89
C GLU A 176 -5.50 5.03 -4.36
N MET A 177 -4.89 4.10 -5.10
CA MET A 177 -4.73 4.26 -6.53
C MET A 177 -6.10 4.14 -7.21
N LEU A 178 -6.40 5.07 -8.12
CA LEU A 178 -7.59 4.99 -8.95
C LEU A 178 -7.41 3.89 -10.01
N THR A 179 -8.48 3.13 -10.26
CA THR A 179 -8.49 2.05 -11.24
C THR A 179 -7.98 2.50 -12.63
N GLU A 180 -8.34 3.70 -13.08
CA GLU A 180 -7.97 4.28 -14.38
C GLU A 180 -6.45 4.42 -14.54
N GLN A 181 -5.73 4.44 -13.43
CA GLN A 181 -4.27 4.51 -13.40
C GLN A 181 -3.60 3.17 -13.64
N LEU A 182 -4.34 2.06 -13.72
CA LEU A 182 -3.82 0.78 -14.20
C LEU A 182 -4.38 0.38 -15.56
N ILE A 183 -5.36 1.12 -16.08
CA ILE A 183 -6.00 0.82 -17.36
C ILE A 183 -5.27 1.53 -18.50
N ASP A 184 -5.18 0.87 -19.65
CA ASP A 184 -4.71 1.46 -20.90
C ASP A 184 -5.72 2.52 -21.37
N PRO A 185 -5.32 3.82 -21.48
CA PRO A 185 -6.23 4.90 -21.85
C PRO A 185 -6.83 4.74 -23.26
N THR A 186 -6.19 3.94 -24.12
CA THR A 186 -6.65 3.65 -25.49
C THR A 186 -7.48 2.37 -25.58
N HIS A 187 -7.41 1.50 -24.55
CA HIS A 187 -8.11 0.23 -24.50
C HIS A 187 -8.68 0.00 -23.08
N PRO A 188 -9.91 0.48 -22.78
CA PRO A 188 -10.46 0.46 -21.41
C PRO A 188 -10.67 -0.93 -20.81
N ASN A 189 -10.57 -1.99 -21.62
CA ASN A 189 -10.65 -3.38 -21.19
C ASN A 189 -9.27 -4.02 -20.94
N LYS A 190 -8.18 -3.27 -21.06
CA LYS A 190 -6.81 -3.75 -20.92
C LYS A 190 -6.06 -3.05 -19.80
N ILE A 191 -5.16 -3.79 -19.16
CA ILE A 191 -4.23 -3.26 -18.16
C ILE A 191 -2.99 -2.69 -18.86
N ASP A 192 -2.58 -1.50 -18.44
CA ASP A 192 -1.31 -0.91 -18.86
C ASP A 192 -0.15 -1.68 -18.19
N MET A 193 0.65 -2.36 -19.01
CA MET A 193 1.70 -3.27 -18.53
C MET A 193 2.88 -2.55 -17.88
N GLU A 194 3.18 -1.30 -18.27
CA GLU A 194 4.25 -0.53 -17.63
C GLU A 194 3.79 -0.03 -16.26
N LYS A 195 2.54 0.43 -16.14
CA LYS A 195 1.96 0.80 -14.85
C LYS A 195 1.81 -0.42 -13.93
N LEU A 196 1.42 -1.58 -14.46
CA LEU A 196 1.39 -2.84 -13.70
C LEU A 196 2.78 -3.24 -13.21
N LYS A 197 3.84 -3.02 -14.00
CA LYS A 197 5.22 -3.30 -13.59
C LYS A 197 5.62 -2.48 -12.37
N VAL A 198 5.22 -1.20 -12.32
CA VAL A 198 5.41 -0.33 -11.15
C VAL A 198 4.57 -0.82 -9.97
N PHE A 199 3.28 -1.11 -10.20
CA PHE A 199 2.37 -1.62 -9.16
C PHE A 199 2.85 -2.93 -8.52
N LYS A 200 3.37 -3.88 -9.28
CA LYS A 200 3.86 -5.13 -8.68
C LYS A 200 5.28 -5.01 -8.10
N ASN A 201 5.96 -3.89 -8.35
CA ASN A 201 7.31 -3.70 -7.85
C ASN A 201 7.29 -3.66 -6.32
N ASN A 202 8.13 -4.49 -5.70
CA ASN A 202 8.19 -4.67 -4.26
C ASN A 202 6.89 -5.14 -3.57
N PHE A 203 5.86 -5.57 -4.31
CA PHE A 203 4.63 -6.09 -3.70
C PHE A 203 4.76 -7.58 -3.37
N THR A 204 5.29 -7.88 -2.18
CA THR A 204 5.70 -9.22 -1.75
C THR A 204 5.04 -9.66 -0.43
N TYR A 205 4.53 -8.72 0.37
CA TYR A 205 3.75 -9.03 1.57
C TYR A 205 2.84 -7.88 2.00
N GLY A 206 1.84 -8.20 2.81
CA GLY A 206 0.91 -7.24 3.40
C GLY A 206 0.31 -7.76 4.71
N ILE A 207 -0.44 -6.91 5.40
CA ILE A 207 -1.14 -7.22 6.64
C ILE A 207 -2.63 -6.91 6.45
N SER A 208 -3.51 -7.71 7.06
CA SER A 208 -4.92 -7.35 7.21
C SER A 208 -5.20 -7.13 8.69
N SER A 209 -5.40 -5.87 9.08
CA SER A 209 -5.74 -5.49 10.46
C SER A 209 -7.23 -5.65 10.79
N ASP A 210 -8.07 -5.79 9.75
CA ASP A 210 -9.52 -6.04 9.80
C ASP A 210 -9.86 -7.52 9.59
N TYR A 211 -11.14 -7.89 9.70
CA TYR A 211 -11.60 -9.24 9.38
C TYR A 211 -11.74 -9.43 7.87
N PHE A 212 -10.98 -10.38 7.33
CA PHE A 212 -10.97 -10.56 5.88
C PHE A 212 -12.17 -11.41 5.42
N ILE A 213 -13.14 -10.78 4.77
CA ILE A 213 -14.30 -11.47 4.19
C ILE A 213 -13.95 -11.91 2.76
N VAL A 214 -14.05 -13.22 2.53
CA VAL A 214 -13.64 -13.93 1.32
C VAL A 214 -14.74 -14.87 0.83
N ASN A 215 -14.71 -15.22 -0.44
CA ASN A 215 -15.59 -16.21 -1.05
C ASN A 215 -14.84 -17.54 -1.25
N LEU A 216 -15.51 -18.66 -1.09
CA LEU A 216 -14.97 -19.98 -1.44
C LEU A 216 -14.88 -20.18 -2.96
N SER A 217 -15.71 -19.49 -3.73
CA SER A 217 -15.66 -19.48 -5.20
C SER A 217 -15.38 -18.08 -5.74
N GLU A 218 -14.67 -18.03 -6.86
CA GLU A 218 -14.35 -16.83 -7.60
C GLU A 218 -15.58 -16.28 -8.33
N ARG A 219 -15.77 -14.96 -8.22
CA ARG A 219 -16.75 -14.21 -9.00
C ARG A 219 -16.15 -13.82 -10.35
N GLU A 220 -16.78 -14.26 -11.43
CA GLU A 220 -16.32 -13.96 -12.78
C GLU A 220 -16.86 -12.63 -13.31
N GLY A 221 -15.94 -11.76 -13.72
CA GLY A 221 -16.27 -10.44 -14.27
C GLY A 221 -16.72 -9.46 -13.20
N GLY A 222 -17.54 -8.47 -13.61
CA GLY A 222 -18.06 -7.41 -12.76
C GLY A 222 -17.25 -6.10 -12.85
N ASN A 223 -17.83 -5.03 -12.30
CA ASN A 223 -17.12 -3.77 -12.08
C ASN A 223 -16.65 -3.63 -10.64
N ASP A 224 -17.01 -4.58 -9.78
CA ASP A 224 -16.88 -4.52 -8.32
C ASP A 224 -15.44 -4.78 -7.81
N GLY A 225 -14.45 -4.72 -8.70
CA GLY A 225 -13.03 -4.83 -8.35
C GLY A 225 -12.13 -5.27 -9.52
N HIS A 226 -11.07 -4.50 -9.79
CA HIS A 226 -10.04 -4.84 -10.78
C HIS A 226 -8.96 -5.78 -10.22
N LEU A 227 -8.88 -5.92 -8.89
CA LEU A 227 -7.99 -6.86 -8.23
C LEU A 227 -8.75 -8.13 -7.87
N LYS A 228 -8.28 -9.27 -8.38
CA LYS A 228 -8.82 -10.60 -8.14
C LYS A 228 -7.86 -11.40 -7.26
N TRP A 229 -8.10 -11.41 -5.96
CA TRP A 229 -7.28 -12.15 -5.00
C TRP A 229 -7.62 -13.63 -5.02
N ARG A 230 -6.58 -14.48 -5.06
CA ARG A 230 -6.67 -15.92 -4.79
C ARG A 230 -5.72 -16.23 -3.65
N ILE A 231 -6.27 -16.57 -2.50
CA ILE A 231 -5.54 -16.69 -1.24
C ILE A 231 -5.51 -18.16 -0.85
N GLU A 232 -4.31 -18.70 -0.69
CA GLU A 232 -4.10 -20.02 -0.10
C GLU A 232 -4.27 -19.96 1.41
N LEU A 233 -5.23 -20.71 1.95
CA LEU A 233 -5.40 -20.94 3.38
C LEU A 233 -4.70 -22.25 3.77
N PRO A 234 -3.75 -22.23 4.72
CA PRO A 234 -3.19 -23.47 5.25
C PRO A 234 -4.27 -24.28 6.00
N ALA A 235 -4.04 -25.59 6.13
CA ALA A 235 -4.87 -26.42 6.99
C ALA A 235 -4.80 -25.93 8.44
N GLY A 236 -5.92 -25.99 9.16
CA GLY A 236 -6.05 -25.53 10.53
C GLY A 236 -6.26 -24.02 10.68
N THR A 237 -6.50 -23.30 9.58
CA THR A 237 -6.83 -21.86 9.60
C THR A 237 -8.18 -21.66 10.29
N ASN A 238 -8.24 -20.71 11.22
CA ASN A 238 -9.47 -20.30 11.90
C ASN A 238 -10.35 -19.48 10.96
N THR A 239 -11.56 -19.98 10.69
CA THR A 239 -12.53 -19.32 9.81
C THR A 239 -13.93 -19.42 10.37
N GLY A 240 -14.81 -18.49 9.96
CA GLY A 240 -16.24 -18.50 10.26
C GLY A 240 -17.04 -18.46 8.97
N HIS A 241 -18.24 -19.04 8.98
CA HIS A 241 -19.18 -18.97 7.86
C HIS A 241 -20.15 -17.80 8.09
N LEU A 242 -20.33 -16.95 7.07
CA LEU A 242 -21.23 -15.79 7.17
C LEU A 242 -22.60 -16.09 6.53
N ASP A 243 -22.58 -16.50 5.27
CA ASP A 243 -23.71 -16.98 4.48
C ASP A 243 -23.20 -17.51 3.14
N GLY A 244 -24.05 -18.26 2.42
CA GLY A 244 -23.71 -18.78 1.10
C GLY A 244 -22.31 -19.42 1.07
N ASP A 245 -21.46 -18.91 0.17
CA ASP A 245 -20.06 -19.32 0.04
C ASP A 245 -19.07 -18.32 0.67
N ARG A 246 -19.54 -17.40 1.53
CA ARG A 246 -18.70 -16.40 2.20
C ARG A 246 -18.15 -16.91 3.52
N LEU A 247 -16.85 -16.74 3.68
CA LEU A 247 -16.14 -16.95 4.94
C LEU A 247 -15.57 -15.63 5.48
N VAL A 248 -15.38 -15.60 6.79
CA VAL A 248 -14.61 -14.58 7.48
C VAL A 248 -13.34 -15.20 8.05
N LEU A 249 -12.20 -14.55 7.80
CA LEU A 249 -10.90 -14.89 8.38
C LEU A 249 -10.64 -14.04 9.63
N GLN A 250 -9.80 -14.54 10.53
CA GLN A 250 -9.34 -13.74 11.67
C GLN A 250 -8.64 -12.46 11.21
N ARG A 251 -8.81 -11.40 11.98
CA ARG A 251 -8.02 -10.17 11.84
C ARG A 251 -6.57 -10.38 12.27
N ASN A 252 -5.72 -9.39 12.01
CA ASN A 252 -4.29 -9.43 12.34
C ASN A 252 -3.61 -10.64 11.69
N THR A 253 -3.75 -10.76 10.38
CA THR A 253 -3.13 -11.82 9.58
C THR A 253 -2.13 -11.23 8.61
N GLY A 254 -1.11 -12.02 8.26
CA GLY A 254 -0.15 -11.69 7.22
C GLY A 254 -0.52 -12.34 5.89
N LEU A 255 -0.17 -11.68 4.80
CA LEU A 255 -0.30 -12.18 3.44
C LEU A 255 1.08 -12.20 2.79
N GLU A 256 1.54 -13.35 2.33
CA GLU A 256 2.68 -13.46 1.42
C GLU A 256 2.19 -13.39 -0.01
N ILE A 257 2.70 -12.43 -0.80
CA ILE A 257 2.33 -12.27 -2.20
C ILE A 257 3.30 -13.06 -3.05
N ASN A 258 2.80 -14.13 -3.66
CA ASN A 258 3.61 -15.05 -4.45
C ASN A 258 3.72 -14.60 -5.90
N ASN A 259 2.65 -14.02 -6.45
CA ASN A 259 2.61 -13.61 -7.86
C ASN A 259 1.52 -12.57 -8.12
N VAL A 260 1.77 -11.68 -9.09
CA VAL A 260 0.83 -10.67 -9.59
C VAL A 260 0.83 -10.74 -11.11
N THR A 261 -0.31 -11.09 -11.71
CA THR A 261 -0.44 -11.35 -13.16
C THR A 261 -1.73 -10.80 -13.73
N VAL A 262 -1.76 -10.52 -15.04
CA VAL A 262 -3.02 -10.21 -15.75
C VAL A 262 -3.76 -11.50 -16.08
N ILE A 263 -5.08 -11.49 -15.89
CA ILE A 263 -6.01 -12.53 -16.36
C ILE A 263 -7.09 -11.88 -17.22
N ASN A 264 -7.69 -12.65 -18.14
CA ASN A 264 -8.84 -12.20 -18.91
C ASN A 264 -10.10 -12.93 -18.45
N GLN A 265 -11.15 -12.18 -18.12
CA GLN A 265 -12.47 -12.71 -17.83
C GLN A 265 -13.49 -12.01 -18.73
N LYS A 266 -14.13 -12.79 -19.61
CA LYS A 266 -15.19 -12.30 -20.51
C LYS A 266 -14.77 -11.08 -21.35
N GLY A 267 -13.53 -11.07 -21.83
CA GLY A 267 -13.01 -10.02 -22.72
C GLY A 267 -12.45 -8.79 -22.00
N LYS A 268 -12.46 -8.75 -20.67
CA LYS A 268 -11.87 -7.69 -19.85
C LYS A 268 -10.68 -8.23 -19.03
N GLU A 269 -9.62 -7.46 -18.95
CA GLU A 269 -8.43 -7.79 -18.15
C GLU A 269 -8.58 -7.37 -16.69
N TYR A 270 -8.08 -8.22 -15.78
CA TYR A 270 -8.04 -8.01 -14.34
C TYR A 270 -6.66 -8.38 -13.81
N ILE A 271 -6.32 -7.89 -12.61
CA ILE A 271 -5.06 -8.21 -11.94
C ILE A 271 -5.30 -9.33 -10.92
N ARG A 272 -4.77 -10.51 -11.21
CA ARG A 272 -4.73 -11.65 -10.26
C ARG A 272 -3.61 -11.43 -9.25
N ILE A 273 -3.96 -11.44 -7.98
CA ILE A 273 -3.01 -11.47 -6.86
C ILE A 273 -3.06 -12.86 -6.23
N GLN A 274 -1.96 -13.61 -6.32
CA GLN A 274 -1.82 -14.90 -5.65
C GLN A 274 -1.13 -14.70 -4.32
N ALA A 275 -1.87 -14.95 -3.24
CA ALA A 275 -1.38 -14.76 -1.88
C ALA A 275 -1.44 -16.06 -1.08
N LYS A 276 -0.67 -16.11 0.00
CA LYS A 276 -0.74 -17.15 1.02
C LYS A 276 -0.96 -16.52 2.39
N LEU A 277 -1.94 -17.02 3.13
CA LEU A 277 -2.18 -16.60 4.49
C LEU A 277 -1.07 -17.12 5.41
N VAL A 278 -0.51 -16.22 6.23
CA VAL A 278 0.47 -16.52 7.27
C VAL A 278 0.08 -15.80 8.56
N ILE A 279 0.71 -16.18 9.68
CA ILE A 279 0.60 -15.42 10.92
C ILE A 279 1.23 -14.04 10.77
N LYS A 280 0.64 -13.00 11.38
CA LYS A 280 1.12 -11.61 11.27
C LYS A 280 2.55 -11.46 11.77
N ASP A 281 2.91 -12.12 12.87
CA ASP A 281 4.25 -12.04 13.47
C ASP A 281 5.37 -12.33 12.46
N LYS A 282 5.15 -13.26 11.52
CA LYS A 282 6.11 -13.57 10.44
C LYS A 282 6.38 -12.36 9.54
N ILE A 283 5.37 -11.54 9.29
CA ILE A 283 5.48 -10.31 8.48
C ILE A 283 6.06 -9.18 9.34
N ASP A 284 5.64 -9.05 10.60
CA ASP A 284 6.18 -8.07 11.54
C ASP A 284 7.70 -8.23 11.73
N GLU A 285 8.19 -9.47 11.89
CA GLU A 285 9.62 -9.77 11.97
C GLU A 285 10.39 -9.30 10.73
N ARG A 286 9.80 -9.42 9.54
CA ARG A 286 10.41 -8.94 8.29
C ARG A 286 10.48 -7.41 8.26
N ILE A 287 9.40 -6.74 8.64
CA ILE A 287 9.33 -5.27 8.71
C ILE A 287 10.37 -4.75 9.71
N GLN A 288 10.44 -5.36 10.91
CA GLN A 288 11.40 -4.98 11.94
C GLN A 288 12.84 -5.21 11.48
N THR A 289 13.14 -6.33 10.82
CA THR A 289 14.48 -6.59 10.27
C THR A 289 14.86 -5.52 9.26
N LYS A 290 13.95 -5.16 8.34
CA LYS A 290 14.18 -4.11 7.35
C LYS A 290 14.37 -2.73 7.98
N GLN A 291 13.60 -2.41 9.03
CA GLN A 291 13.76 -1.17 9.78
C GLN A 291 15.15 -1.09 10.43
N LEU A 292 15.59 -2.18 11.07
CA LEU A 292 16.90 -2.24 11.73
C LEU A 292 18.04 -2.12 10.72
N ASP A 293 17.97 -2.85 9.60
CA ASP A 293 18.97 -2.79 8.53
C ASP A 293 19.06 -1.38 7.93
N LEU A 294 17.92 -0.76 7.68
CA LEU A 294 17.86 0.60 7.14
C LEU A 294 18.45 1.62 8.13
N ASN A 295 18.04 1.60 9.40
CA ASN A 295 18.66 2.47 10.42
C ASN A 295 20.15 2.25 10.55
N LYS A 296 20.63 1.00 10.56
CA LYS A 296 22.06 0.71 10.64
C LYS A 296 22.84 1.28 9.47
N SER A 297 22.36 1.07 8.24
CA SER A 297 23.00 1.61 7.03
C SER A 297 22.99 3.15 7.02
N TRP A 298 21.89 3.75 7.47
CA TRP A 298 21.71 5.18 7.58
C TRP A 298 22.63 5.82 8.62
N ASN A 299 22.69 5.23 9.82
CA ASN A 299 23.54 5.70 10.91
C ASN A 299 25.02 5.66 10.50
N ALA A 300 25.44 4.60 9.82
CA ALA A 300 26.80 4.49 9.28
C ALA A 300 27.09 5.58 8.23
N ALA A 301 26.16 5.85 7.31
CA ALA A 301 26.32 6.85 6.25
C ALA A 301 26.44 8.29 6.80
N LEU A 302 25.74 8.60 7.90
CA LEU A 302 25.70 9.94 8.49
C LEU A 302 26.61 10.11 9.72
N GLY A 303 27.25 9.02 10.18
CA GLY A 303 28.06 9.02 11.39
C GLY A 303 27.22 9.29 12.66
N LEU A 304 26.00 8.74 12.71
CA LEU A 304 25.17 8.71 13.91
C LEU A 304 25.53 7.51 14.79
N PRO A 305 25.23 7.53 16.10
CA PRO A 305 25.43 6.36 16.96
C PRO A 305 24.69 5.12 16.44
N ASP A 306 25.33 3.95 16.49
CA ASP A 306 24.81 2.69 15.91
C ASP A 306 23.40 2.31 16.40
N GLY A 307 23.05 2.66 17.65
CA GLY A 307 21.74 2.38 18.25
C GLY A 307 20.68 3.45 18.01
N THR A 308 20.91 4.42 17.12
CA THR A 308 19.93 5.48 16.84
C THR A 308 18.77 4.91 16.02
N GLU A 309 17.55 4.97 16.57
CA GLU A 309 16.32 4.58 15.89
C GLU A 309 15.61 5.81 15.32
N PHE A 310 16.04 6.26 14.15
CA PHE A 310 15.49 7.46 13.50
C PHE A 310 14.41 7.14 12.47
N ILE A 311 14.55 6.04 11.73
CA ILE A 311 13.61 5.61 10.69
C ILE A 311 12.65 4.57 11.30
N LYS A 312 11.35 4.76 11.10
CA LYS A 312 10.28 3.90 11.64
C LYS A 312 9.30 3.51 10.53
N PHE A 313 8.90 2.25 10.51
CA PHE A 313 7.82 1.73 9.67
C PHE A 313 6.56 1.55 10.50
N GLU A 314 5.52 2.30 10.18
CA GLU A 314 4.18 2.18 10.76
C GLU A 314 3.24 1.62 9.70
N VAL A 315 3.40 0.34 9.37
CA VAL A 315 2.69 -0.32 8.27
C VAL A 315 1.85 -1.49 8.73
N ASN A 316 0.63 -1.59 8.24
CA ASN A 316 -0.30 -2.69 8.58
C ASN A 316 -1.56 -2.74 7.71
N ASP A 317 -1.48 -2.23 6.49
CA ASP A 317 -2.42 -2.55 5.43
C ASP A 317 -1.80 -3.54 4.44
N ARG A 318 -2.57 -3.89 3.42
CA ARG A 318 -2.32 -5.02 2.52
C ARG A 318 -1.19 -4.75 1.52
N TYR A 319 -0.65 -3.53 1.48
CA TYR A 319 0.41 -3.10 0.56
C TYR A 319 1.73 -2.74 1.28
N ALA A 320 1.88 -3.15 2.55
CA ALA A 320 3.00 -2.83 3.44
C ALA A 320 4.40 -2.98 2.82
N SER A 321 4.65 -4.05 2.05
CA SER A 321 5.99 -4.29 1.49
C SER A 321 6.43 -3.21 0.51
N ASN A 322 5.51 -2.55 -0.20
CA ASN A 322 5.88 -1.49 -1.13
C ASN A 322 6.45 -0.28 -0.39
N VAL A 323 5.86 0.08 0.75
CA VAL A 323 6.35 1.16 1.62
C VAL A 323 7.71 0.82 2.21
N VAL A 324 7.83 -0.37 2.80
CA VAL A 324 9.05 -0.81 3.48
C VAL A 324 10.24 -0.90 2.53
N GLU A 325 10.05 -1.52 1.37
CA GLU A 325 11.13 -1.67 0.39
C GLU A 325 11.42 -0.37 -0.38
N GLY A 326 10.41 0.50 -0.56
CA GLY A 326 10.57 1.75 -1.28
C GLY A 326 11.21 2.88 -0.45
N ALA A 327 11.08 2.85 0.87
CA ALA A 327 11.64 3.87 1.76
C ALA A 327 13.15 4.06 1.60
N GLY A 328 13.92 2.97 1.48
CA GLY A 328 15.36 3.04 1.30
C GLY A 328 15.78 3.81 0.04
N SER A 329 15.05 3.62 -1.07
CA SER A 329 15.33 4.29 -2.34
C SER A 329 15.08 5.80 -2.26
N ILE A 330 13.95 6.23 -1.69
CA ILE A 330 13.64 7.67 -1.60
C ILE A 330 14.53 8.41 -0.61
N ILE A 331 14.94 7.75 0.47
CA ILE A 331 15.90 8.28 1.43
C ILE A 331 17.27 8.46 0.77
N HIS A 332 17.70 7.46 0.00
CA HIS A 332 18.96 7.54 -0.76
C HIS A 332 18.92 8.67 -1.80
N GLU A 333 17.80 8.83 -2.52
CA GLU A 333 17.64 9.90 -3.50
C GLU A 333 17.71 11.29 -2.86
N MET A 334 16.95 11.53 -1.78
CA MET A 334 17.01 12.80 -1.04
C MET A 334 18.44 13.12 -0.59
N THR A 335 19.13 12.15 0.03
CA THR A 335 20.49 12.37 0.55
C THR A 335 21.57 12.45 -0.50
N SER A 336 21.33 11.92 -1.70
CA SER A 336 22.26 12.10 -2.81
C SER A 336 22.21 13.52 -3.39
N ASN A 337 21.10 14.24 -3.19
CA ASN A 337 20.89 15.57 -3.74
C ASN A 337 21.02 16.70 -2.69
N VAL A 338 20.83 16.42 -1.40
CA VAL A 338 21.00 17.38 -0.30
C VAL A 338 22.38 17.18 0.36
N PRO A 339 23.14 18.25 0.68
CA PRO A 339 24.46 18.10 1.31
C PRO A 339 24.41 17.33 2.65
N ASN A 340 25.19 16.26 2.78
CA ASN A 340 25.19 15.37 3.96
C ASN A 340 25.33 16.10 5.31
N ASN A 341 26.14 17.16 5.38
CA ASN A 341 26.29 17.92 6.62
C ASN A 341 25.01 18.67 7.02
N VAL A 342 24.24 19.15 6.04
CA VAL A 342 22.92 19.75 6.29
C VAL A 342 21.95 18.67 6.77
N VAL A 343 21.91 17.53 6.07
CA VAL A 343 21.10 16.37 6.47
C VAL A 343 21.36 15.98 7.92
N LYS A 344 22.64 15.79 8.28
CA LYS A 344 23.04 15.41 9.64
C LYS A 344 22.58 16.43 10.69
N LYS A 345 22.80 17.73 10.45
CA LYS A 345 22.47 18.77 11.42
C LYS A 345 20.97 18.91 11.67
N VAL A 346 20.16 18.79 10.62
CA VAL A 346 18.69 18.79 10.75
C VAL A 346 18.24 17.54 11.50
N ILE A 347 18.85 16.37 11.25
CA ILE A 347 18.55 15.14 11.99
C ILE A 347 18.92 15.27 13.47
N ASP A 348 20.11 15.80 13.80
CA ASP A 348 20.52 16.06 15.18
C ASP A 348 19.51 17.00 15.88
N PHE A 349 19.00 18.00 15.17
CA PHE A 349 17.93 18.88 15.65
C PHE A 349 16.60 18.14 15.88
N MET A 350 16.20 17.24 14.99
CA MET A 350 15.00 16.41 15.16
C MET A 350 15.14 15.46 16.35
N LEU A 351 16.29 14.77 16.47
CA LEU A 351 16.59 13.82 17.54
C LEU A 351 16.56 14.48 18.93
N ALA A 352 16.84 15.78 19.04
CA ALA A 352 16.73 16.50 20.30
C ALA A 352 15.29 16.53 20.89
N LYS A 353 14.25 16.25 20.08
CA LYS A 353 12.87 16.01 20.53
C LYS A 353 12.41 14.56 20.31
N ASN A 354 13.34 13.61 20.14
CA ASN A 354 13.05 12.23 19.77
C ASN A 354 12.26 12.11 18.45
N GLY A 355 12.48 13.07 17.55
CA GLY A 355 11.86 13.11 16.22
C GLY A 355 12.34 11.98 15.31
N LYS A 356 11.50 11.61 14.35
CA LYS A 356 11.70 10.45 13.47
C LYS A 356 11.34 10.73 12.01
N PHE A 357 11.76 9.84 11.13
CA PHE A 357 11.12 9.63 9.83
C PHE A 357 10.19 8.43 9.94
N ILE A 358 8.89 8.66 9.82
CA ILE A 358 7.87 7.62 9.86
C ILE A 358 7.33 7.41 8.44
N PHE A 359 7.48 6.19 7.93
CA PHE A 359 6.86 5.77 6.67
C PHE A 359 5.68 4.85 6.98
N THR A 360 4.53 5.11 6.37
CA THR A 360 3.28 4.39 6.65
C THR A 360 2.49 4.09 5.38
N ASP A 361 1.69 3.02 5.38
CA ASP A 361 0.64 2.75 4.37
C ASP A 361 -0.74 3.23 4.83
N ASN A 362 -0.83 3.82 6.03
CA ASN A 362 -2.07 4.29 6.63
C ASN A 362 -2.35 5.77 6.34
N TYR A 363 -3.59 6.19 6.58
CA TYR A 363 -3.92 7.61 6.62
C TYR A 363 -3.11 8.32 7.70
N LEU A 364 -2.58 9.50 7.39
CA LEU A 364 -1.77 10.27 8.34
C LEU A 364 -2.55 10.69 9.59
N ARG A 365 -3.86 10.89 9.48
CA ARG A 365 -4.74 11.12 10.64
C ARG A 365 -4.68 10.00 11.70
N ASN A 366 -4.20 8.80 11.35
CA ASN A 366 -4.13 7.66 12.26
C ASN A 366 -2.77 7.55 12.96
N ILE A 367 -1.81 8.40 12.62
CA ILE A 367 -0.48 8.40 13.20
C ILE A 367 -0.44 9.44 14.32
N PRO A 368 -0.28 9.06 15.60
CA PRO A 368 -0.32 9.99 16.72
C PRO A 368 0.68 11.15 16.61
N GLU A 369 1.85 10.86 16.05
CA GLU A 369 2.90 11.85 15.80
C GLU A 369 2.47 12.98 14.85
N VAL A 370 1.42 12.80 14.04
CA VAL A 370 0.91 13.84 13.12
C VAL A 370 0.20 14.97 13.87
N TYR A 371 -0.57 14.65 14.90
CA TYR A 371 -1.37 15.65 15.63
C TYR A 371 -0.86 15.94 17.04
N ALA A 372 0.15 15.21 17.54
CA ALA A 372 0.73 15.47 18.85
C ALA A 372 1.17 16.95 19.01
N PRO A 373 0.91 17.58 20.17
CA PRO A 373 0.33 17.02 21.40
C PRO A 373 -1.21 17.16 21.49
N ARG A 374 -1.91 17.42 20.38
CA ARG A 374 -3.36 17.68 20.38
C ARG A 374 -4.15 16.40 20.64
N THR A 375 -5.33 16.55 21.24
CA THR A 375 -6.31 15.46 21.37
C THR A 375 -6.92 15.16 19.99
N PRO A 376 -7.07 13.88 19.60
CA PRO A 376 -7.57 13.50 18.28
C PRO A 376 -9.10 13.62 18.19
N THR A 377 -9.64 14.84 18.17
CA THR A 377 -11.07 15.06 17.86
C THR A 377 -11.31 14.97 16.34
N SER A 378 -12.55 14.79 15.89
CA SER A 378 -12.87 14.74 14.45
C SER A 378 -12.33 15.95 13.69
N ASP A 379 -12.55 17.16 14.21
CA ASP A 379 -12.06 18.42 13.62
C ASP A 379 -10.53 18.50 13.48
N VAL A 380 -9.80 17.84 14.39
CA VAL A 380 -8.33 17.78 14.32
C VAL A 380 -7.91 16.78 13.25
N LEU A 381 -8.53 15.60 13.24
CA LEU A 381 -8.15 14.50 12.37
C LEU A 381 -8.53 14.72 10.90
N GLU A 382 -9.64 15.39 10.61
CA GLU A 382 -10.09 15.68 9.24
C GLU A 382 -9.09 16.53 8.45
N ARG A 383 -8.31 17.39 9.13
CA ARG A 383 -7.24 18.19 8.51
C ARG A 383 -6.15 17.33 7.87
N PHE A 384 -6.03 16.09 8.31
CA PHE A 384 -4.97 15.17 7.89
C PHE A 384 -5.48 14.03 6.99
N GLN A 385 -6.71 14.11 6.50
CA GLN A 385 -7.32 13.02 5.73
C GLN A 385 -6.71 12.86 4.34
N ALA A 386 -6.38 13.96 3.66
CA ALA A 386 -5.91 13.95 2.28
C ALA A 386 -4.39 14.19 2.12
N ILE A 387 -3.67 14.45 3.22
CA ILE A 387 -2.24 14.77 3.18
C ILE A 387 -1.39 13.53 2.90
N LYS A 388 -0.27 13.72 2.19
CA LYS A 388 0.67 12.64 1.81
C LYS A 388 1.97 12.69 2.62
N GLY A 389 2.35 13.87 3.08
CA GLY A 389 3.47 14.11 3.99
C GLY A 389 3.09 15.16 5.02
N ILE A 390 3.82 15.17 6.13
CA ILE A 390 3.83 16.28 7.09
C ILE A 390 5.12 16.26 7.91
N TYR A 391 5.67 17.44 8.16
CA TYR A 391 6.58 17.69 9.27
C TYR A 391 5.81 18.32 10.45
N ASN A 392 5.76 17.61 11.58
CA ASN A 392 5.20 18.17 12.82
C ASN A 392 6.33 18.83 13.62
N GLU A 393 6.31 20.15 13.71
CA GLU A 393 7.34 20.96 14.39
C GLU A 393 7.35 20.76 15.91
N GLN A 394 6.21 20.40 16.52
CA GLN A 394 6.08 20.23 17.97
C GLN A 394 6.91 19.05 18.48
N ASN A 395 6.92 17.95 17.73
CA ASN A 395 7.68 16.73 18.05
C ASN A 395 8.85 16.46 17.08
N ARG A 396 9.06 17.34 16.10
CA ARG A 396 10.09 17.26 15.06
C ARG A 396 10.09 15.94 14.30
N THR A 397 8.90 15.42 14.00
CA THR A 397 8.74 14.16 13.25
C THR A 397 8.26 14.45 11.85
N LEU A 398 8.90 13.81 10.87
CA LEU A 398 8.45 13.75 9.50
C LEU A 398 7.68 12.46 9.31
N ILE A 399 6.46 12.56 8.81
CA ILE A 399 5.59 11.41 8.54
C ILE A 399 5.21 11.46 7.07
N MET A 400 5.41 10.34 6.37
CA MET A 400 5.05 10.19 4.95
C MET A 400 4.19 8.95 4.75
N LYS A 401 3.06 9.15 4.08
CA LYS A 401 2.23 8.06 3.57
C LYS A 401 2.73 7.63 2.20
N GLY A 402 2.89 6.33 2.02
CA GLY A 402 3.19 5.74 0.74
C GLY A 402 2.41 4.46 0.47
N PRO A 403 2.39 3.99 -0.77
CA PRO A 403 2.60 4.78 -1.99
C PRO A 403 1.59 5.94 -2.12
N SER A 404 1.94 6.98 -2.87
CA SER A 404 1.07 8.11 -3.19
C SER A 404 1.26 8.53 -4.66
N HIS A 405 0.44 9.48 -5.12
CA HIS A 405 0.70 10.17 -6.39
C HIS A 405 1.81 11.20 -6.25
N SER A 406 2.66 11.31 -7.26
CA SER A 406 3.48 12.50 -7.49
C SER A 406 2.68 13.58 -8.23
N ILE A 407 3.20 14.81 -8.19
CA ILE A 407 2.67 15.95 -8.95
C ILE A 407 2.66 15.65 -10.46
N ASP A 408 3.64 14.88 -10.95
CA ASP A 408 3.76 14.49 -12.36
C ASP A 408 2.87 13.29 -12.75
N GLY A 409 2.00 12.83 -11.84
CA GLY A 409 1.08 11.72 -12.08
C GLY A 409 1.69 10.33 -11.95
N GLY A 410 2.95 10.23 -11.54
CA GLY A 410 3.56 8.97 -11.12
C GLY A 410 2.89 8.42 -9.87
N TYR A 411 2.97 7.11 -9.66
CA TYR A 411 2.48 6.48 -8.44
C TYR A 411 3.55 5.61 -7.79
N GLY A 412 3.75 5.78 -6.49
CA GLY A 412 4.72 5.01 -5.72
C GLY A 412 5.24 5.78 -4.52
N MET A 413 6.42 5.36 -4.06
CA MET A 413 7.21 6.16 -3.11
C MET A 413 7.93 7.26 -3.88
N HIS A 414 7.76 8.52 -3.47
CA HIS A 414 8.35 9.68 -4.16
C HIS A 414 9.29 10.46 -3.24
N ALA A 415 10.55 10.64 -3.69
CA ALA A 415 11.54 11.41 -2.95
C ALA A 415 11.18 12.91 -2.85
N GLY A 416 10.39 13.44 -3.80
CA GLY A 416 9.90 14.82 -3.76
C GLY A 416 9.15 15.14 -2.46
N THR A 417 8.15 14.33 -2.10
CA THR A 417 7.40 14.49 -0.84
C THR A 417 8.33 14.44 0.38
N LEU A 418 9.25 13.48 0.45
CA LEU A 418 10.21 13.40 1.55
C LEU A 418 11.10 14.65 1.61
N THR A 419 11.56 15.13 0.46
CA THR A 419 12.44 16.31 0.36
C THR A 419 11.69 17.59 0.71
N HIS A 420 10.41 17.71 0.34
CA HIS A 420 9.51 18.80 0.73
C HIS A 420 9.38 18.89 2.25
N GLU A 421 8.98 17.79 2.89
CA GLU A 421 8.82 17.76 4.35
C GLU A 421 10.17 17.95 5.07
N PHE A 422 11.27 17.50 4.47
CA PHE A 422 12.61 17.81 4.96
C PHE A 422 12.96 19.30 4.82
N GLY A 423 12.43 19.99 3.80
CA GLY A 423 12.49 21.44 3.64
C GLY A 423 11.83 22.18 4.80
N HIS A 424 10.66 21.72 5.26
CA HIS A 424 10.04 22.21 6.50
C HIS A 424 10.96 21.99 7.71
N ALA A 425 11.53 20.79 7.88
CA ALA A 425 12.46 20.53 8.98
C ALA A 425 13.70 21.45 8.95
N LEU A 426 14.21 21.74 7.74
CA LEU A 426 15.31 22.68 7.54
C LEU A 426 14.91 24.12 7.90
N ASP A 427 13.72 24.56 7.51
CA ASP A 427 13.17 25.89 7.84
C ASP A 427 13.16 26.15 9.35
N TYR A 428 12.59 25.21 10.12
CA TYR A 428 12.55 25.27 11.58
C TYR A 428 13.94 25.13 12.21
N TYR A 429 14.83 24.29 11.66
CA TYR A 429 16.21 24.20 12.12
C TYR A 429 16.95 25.53 11.97
N ILE A 430 16.77 26.22 10.84
CA ILE A 430 17.38 27.53 10.60
C ILE A 430 16.81 28.57 11.58
N GLY A 431 15.49 28.60 11.76
CA GLY A 431 14.84 29.43 12.77
C GLY A 431 15.41 29.21 14.17
N HIS A 432 15.64 27.95 14.55
CA HIS A 432 16.24 27.59 15.83
C HIS A 432 17.68 28.14 16.01
N ILE A 433 18.56 27.98 15.02
CA ILE A 433 19.96 28.39 15.16
C ILE A 433 20.14 29.92 15.18
N ILE A 434 19.22 30.68 14.60
CA ILE A 434 19.23 32.15 14.64
C ILE A 434 18.42 32.72 15.82
N GLY A 435 17.87 31.87 16.68
CA GLY A 435 17.22 32.26 17.92
C GLY A 435 15.76 32.68 17.80
N LEU A 436 15.03 32.22 16.77
CA LEU A 436 13.57 32.36 16.72
C LEU A 436 12.88 31.48 17.76
N SER A 437 11.57 31.69 17.93
CA SER A 437 10.75 30.85 18.80
C SER A 437 10.74 29.40 18.29
N GLU A 438 10.52 28.42 19.19
CA GLU A 438 10.58 26.99 18.82
C GLU A 438 9.61 26.59 17.70
N ASN A 439 8.55 27.36 17.51
CA ASN A 439 7.51 27.12 16.50
C ASN A 439 7.57 28.16 15.38
N SER A 440 8.76 28.68 15.07
CA SER A 440 8.96 29.63 13.98
C SER A 440 10.06 29.19 13.05
N GLY A 441 9.75 29.16 11.76
CA GLY A 441 10.69 28.96 10.67
C GLY A 441 11.42 30.26 10.30
N VAL A 442 12.51 30.14 9.56
CA VAL A 442 13.13 31.32 8.91
C VAL A 442 12.18 31.93 7.87
N SER A 443 11.27 31.13 7.30
CA SER A 443 10.21 31.58 6.39
C SER A 443 9.22 32.58 7.02
N ASP A 444 9.09 32.58 8.35
CA ASP A 444 8.23 33.52 9.08
C ASP A 444 8.81 34.95 9.16
N MET A 445 10.10 35.11 8.84
CA MET A 445 10.79 36.38 8.95
C MET A 445 10.39 37.36 7.85
N ALA A 446 10.41 38.66 8.16
CA ALA A 446 10.06 39.71 7.19
C ALA A 446 10.85 39.63 5.86
N PRO A 447 12.17 39.35 5.83
CA PRO A 447 12.90 39.21 4.57
C PRO A 447 12.38 38.07 3.69
N PHE A 448 11.95 36.94 4.28
CA PHE A 448 11.41 35.84 3.48
C PHE A 448 9.97 36.12 3.03
N LYS A 449 9.16 36.78 3.86
CA LYS A 449 7.82 37.26 3.48
C LYS A 449 7.86 38.18 2.25
N GLU A 450 8.87 39.03 2.15
CA GLU A 450 9.08 39.86 0.97
C GLU A 450 9.39 39.02 -0.28
N LEU A 451 10.19 37.95 -0.15
CA LEU A 451 10.46 37.00 -1.23
C LEU A 451 9.18 36.27 -1.65
N PHE A 452 8.40 35.76 -0.69
CA PHE A 452 7.14 35.09 -0.97
C PHE A 452 6.14 36.00 -1.70
N ASN A 453 5.98 37.25 -1.26
CA ASN A 453 5.10 38.21 -1.94
C ASN A 453 5.51 38.49 -3.40
N LYS A 454 6.80 38.29 -3.73
CA LYS A 454 7.36 38.55 -5.06
C LYS A 454 7.39 37.31 -5.94
N GLU A 455 7.74 36.15 -5.39
CA GLU A 455 8.04 34.92 -6.13
C GLU A 455 7.11 33.74 -5.77
N GLY A 456 6.29 33.85 -4.72
CA GLY A 456 5.45 32.78 -4.17
C GLY A 456 4.44 32.18 -5.15
N ASN A 457 4.08 32.93 -6.19
CA ASN A 457 3.15 32.50 -7.24
C ASN A 457 3.83 31.88 -8.47
N ASN A 458 5.16 31.75 -8.48
CA ASN A 458 5.91 31.47 -9.70
C ASN A 458 6.21 29.98 -9.91
N LEU A 459 6.14 29.14 -8.86
CA LEU A 459 6.53 27.72 -8.94
C LEU A 459 5.31 26.80 -9.09
N THR A 460 4.79 26.29 -7.98
CA THR A 460 3.72 25.28 -7.92
C THR A 460 2.42 25.92 -7.41
N GLU A 461 1.27 25.24 -7.58
CA GLU A 461 0.02 25.67 -6.92
C GLU A 461 0.09 25.53 -5.40
N TYR A 462 0.77 24.49 -4.90
CA TYR A 462 0.86 24.21 -3.48
C TYR A 462 1.72 25.24 -2.73
N GLY A 463 2.83 25.67 -3.32
CA GLY A 463 3.72 26.70 -2.78
C GLY A 463 3.07 28.08 -2.65
N LYS A 464 1.91 28.33 -3.29
CA LYS A 464 1.15 29.58 -3.12
C LYS A 464 0.44 29.68 -1.79
N THR A 465 0.32 28.57 -1.06
CA THR A 465 -0.50 28.47 0.15
C THR A 465 -0.04 29.43 1.24
N ASN A 466 1.27 29.45 1.53
CA ASN A 466 1.90 30.34 2.51
C ASN A 466 3.43 30.30 2.35
N GLU A 467 4.13 31.11 3.14
CA GLU A 467 5.59 31.22 3.13
C GLU A 467 6.31 29.90 3.43
N GLN A 468 5.78 29.10 4.37
CA GLN A 468 6.39 27.83 4.77
C GLN A 468 6.32 26.81 3.63
N GLU A 469 5.15 26.65 2.98
CA GLU A 469 5.01 25.76 1.83
C GLU A 469 5.85 26.25 0.63
N PHE A 470 5.94 27.56 0.41
CA PHE A 470 6.80 28.09 -0.64
C PHE A 470 8.28 27.79 -0.39
N PHE A 471 8.74 27.91 0.85
CA PHE A 471 10.10 27.55 1.24
C PHE A 471 10.37 26.07 0.95
N ALA A 472 9.48 25.19 1.42
CA ALA A 472 9.60 23.74 1.27
C ALA A 472 9.55 23.30 -0.20
N ASP A 473 8.62 23.85 -1.00
CA ASP A 473 8.51 23.55 -2.43
C ASP A 473 9.76 24.03 -3.20
N THR A 474 10.25 25.25 -2.90
CA THR A 474 11.47 25.75 -3.53
C THR A 474 12.66 24.87 -3.18
N PHE A 475 12.79 24.46 -1.90
CA PHE A 475 13.83 23.55 -1.46
C PHE A 475 13.75 22.19 -2.15
N MET A 476 12.55 21.60 -2.25
CA MET A 476 12.30 20.36 -2.98
C MET A 476 12.79 20.46 -4.43
N MET A 477 12.37 21.51 -5.16
CA MET A 477 12.74 21.70 -6.56
C MET A 477 14.25 21.92 -6.73
N MET A 478 14.90 22.68 -5.83
CA MET A 478 16.36 22.89 -5.83
C MET A 478 17.16 21.58 -5.71
N HIS A 479 16.61 20.58 -5.03
CA HIS A 479 17.24 19.29 -4.74
C HIS A 479 16.56 18.12 -5.46
N SER A 480 15.70 18.38 -6.44
CA SER A 480 15.11 17.35 -7.27
C SER A 480 16.17 16.60 -8.08
N SER A 481 15.96 15.32 -8.37
CA SER A 481 16.78 14.56 -9.32
C SER A 481 16.51 15.01 -10.77
N ASN A 482 15.34 15.58 -11.04
CA ASN A 482 14.97 16.16 -12.33
C ASN A 482 15.68 17.50 -12.56
N TYR A 483 16.45 17.59 -13.65
CA TYR A 483 17.15 18.82 -14.00
C TYR A 483 16.19 19.96 -14.37
N GLU A 484 15.05 19.65 -14.98
CA GLU A 484 14.08 20.66 -15.42
C GLU A 484 13.46 21.38 -14.23
N GLU A 485 13.09 20.65 -13.16
CA GLU A 485 12.60 21.25 -11.91
C GLU A 485 13.65 22.16 -11.25
N ARG A 486 14.92 21.73 -11.21
CA ARG A 486 16.01 22.55 -10.68
C ARG A 486 16.20 23.84 -11.48
N ALA A 487 16.15 23.73 -12.81
CA ALA A 487 16.27 24.88 -13.71
C ALA A 487 15.08 25.83 -13.56
N GLU A 488 13.86 25.30 -13.45
CA GLU A 488 12.64 26.06 -13.25
C GLU A 488 12.68 26.85 -11.95
N ALA A 489 13.07 26.24 -10.83
CA ALA A 489 13.24 26.96 -9.57
C ALA A 489 14.21 28.14 -9.69
N GLN A 490 15.35 27.92 -10.37
CA GLN A 490 16.38 28.93 -10.56
C GLN A 490 15.94 30.08 -11.49
N GLU A 491 15.09 29.80 -12.48
CA GLU A 491 14.56 30.78 -13.42
C GLU A 491 13.41 31.58 -12.81
N LYS A 492 12.47 30.90 -12.14
CA LYS A 492 11.19 31.47 -11.71
C LYS A 492 11.19 32.04 -10.29
N ALA A 493 12.05 31.52 -9.41
CA ALA A 493 12.22 32.02 -8.04
C ALA A 493 13.71 32.28 -7.70
N PRO A 494 14.44 33.07 -8.51
CA PRO A 494 15.88 33.22 -8.39
C PRO A 494 16.34 33.82 -7.06
N GLU A 495 15.56 34.73 -6.47
CA GLU A 495 15.93 35.38 -5.21
C GLU A 495 15.71 34.43 -4.02
N THR A 496 14.64 33.64 -4.06
CA THR A 496 14.36 32.59 -3.08
C THR A 496 15.41 31.47 -3.15
N VAL A 497 15.76 31.01 -4.35
CA VAL A 497 16.84 30.01 -4.54
C VAL A 497 18.17 30.53 -4.01
N LYS A 498 18.49 31.82 -4.24
CA LYS A 498 19.70 32.44 -3.70
C LYS A 498 19.66 32.53 -2.17
N PHE A 499 18.52 32.86 -1.59
CA PHE A 499 18.32 32.93 -0.14
C PHE A 499 18.54 31.56 0.52
N ILE A 500 17.80 30.54 0.08
CA ILE A 500 17.91 29.16 0.62
C ILE A 500 19.33 28.61 0.40
N GLY A 501 19.88 28.77 -0.81
CA GLY A 501 21.24 28.33 -1.12
C GLY A 501 22.32 29.03 -0.30
N GLY A 502 22.09 30.28 0.11
CA GLY A 502 22.95 31.01 1.05
C GLY A 502 22.96 30.37 2.43
N LEU A 503 21.76 30.12 2.98
CA LEU A 503 21.59 29.48 4.30
C LEU A 503 22.21 28.08 4.34
N ILE A 504 21.99 27.28 3.29
CA ILE A 504 22.59 25.94 3.13
C ILE A 504 24.12 26.01 3.16
N LYS A 505 24.72 26.98 2.45
CA LYS A 505 26.18 27.16 2.43
C LYS A 505 26.72 27.52 3.81
N GLU A 506 26.04 28.39 4.55
CA GLU A 506 26.42 28.76 5.91
C GLU A 506 26.35 27.57 6.86
N ILE A 507 25.25 26.81 6.82
CA ILE A 507 25.10 25.57 7.60
C ILE A 507 26.22 24.59 7.23
N ASN A 508 26.49 24.39 5.94
CA ASN A 508 27.49 23.44 5.49
C ASN A 508 28.93 23.85 5.86
N ALA A 509 29.23 25.16 5.86
CA ALA A 509 30.55 25.69 6.21
C ALA A 509 30.79 25.81 7.73
N SER A 510 29.73 25.86 8.52
CA SER A 510 29.83 26.07 9.96
C SER A 510 30.31 24.81 10.69
N SER A 511 31.42 24.90 11.42
CA SER A 511 31.64 24.05 12.60
C SER A 511 30.62 24.41 13.69
N PRO A 512 30.34 23.54 14.69
CA PRO A 512 29.22 23.69 15.63
C PRO A 512 29.13 24.99 16.46
N SER A 513 30.06 25.96 16.31
CA SER A 513 30.21 27.11 17.21
C SER A 513 30.07 28.51 16.58
N ILE A 514 29.73 28.65 15.28
CA ILE A 514 29.85 29.97 14.59
C ILE A 514 28.52 30.67 14.27
N LEU A 515 27.38 29.97 14.22
CA LEU A 515 26.11 30.58 13.74
C LEU A 515 25.41 31.51 14.75
N ALA A 516 25.83 31.54 16.02
CA ALA A 516 25.25 32.42 17.05
C ALA A 516 25.90 33.81 17.16
N LYS A 517 26.72 34.21 16.18
CA LYS A 517 27.38 35.53 16.18
C LYS A 517 27.35 36.17 14.79
N LYS A 518 26.16 36.49 14.29
CA LYS A 518 25.97 37.57 13.32
C LYS A 518 24.55 38.10 13.35
#